data_AF-A0A950J7J3-F1
#
_entry.id   AF-A0A950J7J3-F1
#
_cell.length_a   1.000
_cell.length_b   1.000
_cell.length_c   1.000
_cell.angle_alpha   90.00
_cell.angle_beta   90.00
_cell.angle_gamma   90.00
#
_symmetry.space_group_name_H-M   'P 1'
#
loop_
_entity.id
_entity.type
_entity.pdbx_description
1 polymer ?
#
loop_
_entity_poly.entity_id
_entity_poly.type
_entity_poly.pdbx_seq_one_letter_code
_entity_poly.pdbx_strand_id
1 'polypeptide(L)'
;MRALIPAALAACALAMGVPAAAGPVAVNTAIQNVAASDVVTVAASRRKQPRRAYVDVPVRPRVLGSAPECPGLTSWNPANPDRGSATAGGRRAARGADVAKVNTEAAAARCPVLSWNEWDPLREIIVGTARGAADMAYEPALSPYYPPGSPGRALRGGPVHPAVVDEAERQLDAFAELLARRGVTVRRPDPVDHAVAFSSPDWDSPGGHASACPRDSLLVVGDEIIEAPMAQRARYFEIRAYRNLLMTYFRSGARWTAAPKPRMTDALYREREAGKEQPFDFAAGPLLSECEPAFDAACFARCGRDIFWRPDLVSNEAGAGWLQRHLGPDFRIHRIAFREATPTHIDTTLVPVRPGVVLVNPERPCTDGALELFAANGWRLVVAPPSVRTGRSPARDVSNWISMNILMLDERTVIVEQAETPMIELMRSLGCEVIPCPFDRVYAFGGGFHCCTLDIRKDGRLESYFPTLDDRRVGRSRALASGRVHQNVCFDKRP
;
A
#
# COMPACT_ATOMS: atom_id res chain seq x y z
N MET A 1 -53.60 6.46 72.34
CA MET A 1 -52.36 5.70 72.11
C MET A 1 -52.13 5.63 70.61
N ARG A 2 -50.98 6.16 70.16
CA ARG A 2 -50.12 5.80 69.00
C ARG A 2 -50.78 5.31 67.69
N ALA A 3 -50.36 5.66 66.48
CA ALA A 3 -49.40 6.60 65.89
C ALA A 3 -49.42 6.36 64.35
N LEU A 4 -49.07 7.40 63.55
CA LEU A 4 -48.48 7.37 62.17
C LEU A 4 -49.41 6.88 61.01
N ILE A 5 -49.85 7.63 59.96
CA ILE A 5 -49.37 8.75 59.09
C ILE A 5 -48.07 8.44 58.32
N PRO A 6 -47.86 8.80 57.01
CA PRO A 6 -48.76 9.37 55.94
C PRO A 6 -48.75 8.59 54.58
N ALA A 7 -49.81 8.60 53.75
CA ALA A 7 -50.38 9.63 52.82
C ALA A 7 -49.69 9.64 51.43
N ALA A 8 -50.34 9.19 50.34
CA ALA A 8 -51.51 9.71 49.63
C ALA A 8 -51.16 10.75 48.54
N LEU A 9 -51.41 10.34 47.29
CA LEU A 9 -51.77 11.20 46.17
C LEU A 9 -53.05 11.99 46.49
N ALA A 10 -53.11 13.28 46.13
CA ALA A 10 -54.16 13.87 45.29
C ALA A 10 -54.18 15.41 45.33
N ALA A 11 -54.30 16.01 44.12
CA ALA A 11 -55.25 17.07 43.73
C ALA A 11 -55.10 18.48 44.40
N CYS A 12 -55.52 19.61 43.85
CA CYS A 12 -56.08 20.07 42.58
C CYS A 12 -56.24 21.60 42.71
N ALA A 13 -56.11 22.34 41.61
CA ALA A 13 -56.94 23.51 41.27
C ALA A 13 -56.69 23.82 39.78
N LEU A 14 -57.59 23.44 38.85
CA LEU A 14 -58.75 24.23 38.34
C LEU A 14 -58.31 25.60 37.82
N ALA A 15 -58.65 26.10 36.62
CA ALA A 15 -59.49 25.72 35.48
C ALA A 15 -59.09 26.71 34.34
N MET A 16 -59.29 26.55 33.03
CA MET A 16 -60.51 26.34 32.24
C MET A 16 -60.12 26.22 30.75
N GLY A 17 -60.90 25.48 29.95
CA GLY A 17 -61.15 25.84 28.53
C GLY A 17 -60.48 24.99 27.44
N VAL A 18 -61.21 23.97 26.96
CA VAL A 18 -61.10 23.31 25.63
C VAL A 18 -62.42 23.70 24.91
N PRO A 19 -62.53 23.92 23.57
CA PRO A 19 -62.13 22.99 22.48
C PRO A 19 -61.55 23.70 21.21
N ALA A 20 -61.18 23.11 20.06
CA ALA A 20 -61.36 21.82 19.43
C ALA A 20 -60.30 21.61 18.30
N ALA A 21 -60.03 20.34 17.97
CA ALA A 21 -59.73 19.74 16.66
C ALA A 21 -58.96 20.51 15.54
N ALA A 22 -57.81 19.98 15.14
CA ALA A 22 -57.46 19.68 13.73
C ALA A 22 -56.23 18.74 13.69
N GLY A 23 -56.36 17.62 12.97
CA GLY A 23 -55.36 16.55 12.88
C GLY A 23 -54.18 16.86 11.95
N PRO A 24 -53.14 16.00 11.94
CA PRO A 24 -51.93 16.21 11.17
C PRO A 24 -52.11 15.86 9.68
N VAL A 25 -51.54 16.73 8.83
CA VAL A 25 -51.45 16.59 7.38
C VAL A 25 -50.52 15.44 7.01
N ALA A 26 -51.04 14.49 6.22
CA ALA A 26 -50.31 13.42 5.59
C ALA A 26 -49.54 13.93 4.35
N VAL A 27 -48.29 13.50 4.20
CA VAL A 27 -47.49 13.71 2.98
C VAL A 27 -47.63 12.47 2.09
N ASN A 28 -47.99 12.75 0.84
CA ASN A 28 -48.40 11.87 -0.24
C ASN A 28 -47.51 10.64 -0.50
N THR A 29 -48.16 9.48 -0.60
CA THR A 29 -47.72 8.31 -1.38
C THR A 29 -48.80 8.00 -2.41
N ALA A 30 -48.49 8.11 -3.70
CA ALA A 30 -49.27 7.58 -4.83
C ALA A 30 -48.36 7.73 -6.08
N ILE A 31 -48.22 6.81 -7.04
CA ILE A 31 -49.16 5.84 -7.60
C ILE A 31 -48.36 4.66 -8.21
N GLN A 32 -48.82 3.44 -7.96
CA GLN A 32 -48.51 2.22 -8.71
C GLN A 32 -49.39 2.10 -9.97
N ASN A 33 -48.86 1.43 -11.00
CA ASN A 33 -49.50 0.40 -11.85
C ASN A 33 -49.27 0.59 -13.35
N VAL A 34 -48.46 -0.30 -13.94
CA VAL A 34 -48.77 -0.92 -15.23
C VAL A 34 -48.46 -2.42 -15.09
N ALA A 35 -49.40 -3.24 -15.55
CA ALA A 35 -49.51 -4.66 -15.34
C ALA A 35 -48.71 -5.53 -16.33
N ALA A 36 -48.43 -6.74 -15.85
CA ALA A 36 -48.18 -8.03 -16.49
C ALA A 36 -48.25 -8.17 -18.04
N SER A 37 -47.16 -8.68 -18.60
CA SER A 37 -46.99 -9.61 -19.75
C SER A 37 -45.50 -9.55 -20.13
N ASP A 38 -44.69 -10.59 -20.36
CA ASP A 38 -44.86 -12.02 -20.52
C ASP A 38 -43.65 -12.72 -19.87
N VAL A 39 -43.91 -13.88 -19.26
CA VAL A 39 -42.89 -14.79 -18.77
C VAL A 39 -42.37 -15.60 -19.97
N VAL A 40 -41.11 -15.38 -20.37
CA VAL A 40 -40.40 -16.33 -21.23
C VAL A 40 -39.45 -17.15 -20.35
N THR A 41 -39.84 -18.39 -20.13
CA THR A 41 -39.03 -19.45 -19.54
C THR A 41 -37.85 -19.78 -20.47
N VAL A 42 -36.62 -19.38 -20.09
CA VAL A 42 -35.42 -19.92 -20.74
C VAL A 42 -35.03 -21.20 -20.03
N ALA A 43 -35.27 -22.33 -20.71
CA ALA A 43 -34.88 -23.65 -20.27
C ALA A 43 -33.37 -23.74 -20.00
N ALA A 44 -33.00 -24.36 -18.88
CA ALA A 44 -31.63 -24.69 -18.54
C ALA A 44 -31.03 -25.62 -19.61
N SER A 45 -30.17 -25.10 -20.49
CA SER A 45 -29.39 -25.93 -21.39
C SER A 45 -28.18 -26.47 -20.65
N ARG A 46 -28.17 -27.77 -20.33
CA ARG A 46 -26.94 -28.50 -19.98
C ARG A 46 -26.01 -28.50 -21.20
N ARG A 47 -24.99 -27.65 -21.22
CA ARG A 47 -23.90 -27.78 -22.20
C ARG A 47 -22.93 -28.86 -21.75
N LYS A 48 -22.91 -29.97 -22.49
CA LYS A 48 -21.87 -31.01 -22.44
C LYS A 48 -20.51 -30.36 -22.75
N GLN A 49 -19.51 -30.62 -21.91
CA GLN A 49 -18.10 -30.35 -22.24
C GLN A 49 -17.70 -31.17 -23.48
N PRO A 50 -17.18 -30.57 -24.57
CA PRO A 50 -16.53 -31.34 -25.62
C PRO A 50 -15.07 -31.63 -25.20
N ARG A 51 -14.69 -32.91 -25.29
CA ARG A 51 -13.27 -33.32 -25.26
C ARG A 51 -12.54 -32.63 -26.41
N ARG A 52 -11.43 -31.94 -26.10
CA ARG A 52 -10.55 -31.31 -27.10
C ARG A 52 -9.94 -32.38 -28.01
N ALA A 53 -10.19 -32.27 -29.32
CA ALA A 53 -9.30 -32.80 -30.35
C ALA A 53 -8.43 -31.64 -30.83
N TYR A 54 -7.10 -31.81 -30.75
CA TYR A 54 -6.17 -30.87 -31.37
C TYR A 54 -6.29 -31.01 -32.90
N VAL A 55 -6.54 -29.90 -33.58
CA VAL A 55 -6.46 -29.80 -35.04
C VAL A 55 -5.33 -28.82 -35.34
N ASP A 56 -4.28 -29.30 -36.00
CA ASP A 56 -3.21 -28.44 -36.51
C ASP A 56 -3.76 -27.50 -37.57
N VAL A 57 -3.70 -26.19 -37.31
CA VAL A 57 -4.04 -25.15 -38.27
C VAL A 57 -2.74 -24.61 -38.88
N PRO A 58 -2.50 -24.76 -40.20
CA PRO A 58 -1.33 -24.16 -40.84
C PRO A 58 -1.48 -22.64 -40.92
N VAL A 59 -0.61 -21.92 -40.22
CA VAL A 59 -0.53 -20.46 -40.28
C VAL A 59 0.10 -20.06 -41.61
N ARG A 60 -0.67 -19.44 -42.51
CA ARG A 60 -0.11 -18.68 -43.64
C ARG A 60 0.32 -17.30 -43.16
N PRO A 61 1.51 -16.80 -43.53
CA PRO A 61 1.96 -15.48 -43.09
C PRO A 61 1.11 -14.38 -43.74
N ARG A 62 0.52 -13.53 -42.90
CA ARG A 62 -0.14 -12.29 -43.30
C ARG A 62 0.94 -11.23 -43.53
N VAL A 63 0.93 -10.60 -44.69
CA VAL A 63 1.79 -9.44 -45.01
C VAL A 63 1.40 -8.29 -44.08
N LEU A 64 2.31 -7.92 -43.18
CA LEU A 64 2.22 -6.72 -42.34
C LEU A 64 2.71 -5.52 -43.18
N GLY A 65 1.85 -4.51 -43.32
CA GLY A 65 2.25 -3.21 -43.84
C GLY A 65 3.28 -2.54 -42.92
N SER A 66 4.14 -1.71 -43.51
CA SER A 66 5.26 -1.04 -42.86
C SER A 66 4.82 -0.15 -41.70
N ALA A 67 5.35 -0.41 -40.50
CA ALA A 67 5.30 0.48 -39.34
C ALA A 67 6.27 1.67 -39.53
N PRO A 68 5.95 2.88 -39.02
CA PRO A 68 6.88 4.01 -39.07
C PRO A 68 8.12 3.76 -38.21
N GLU A 69 9.27 4.23 -38.71
CA GLU A 69 10.60 3.98 -38.17
C GLU A 69 10.77 4.51 -36.73
N CYS A 70 11.19 3.63 -35.82
CA CYS A 70 11.71 3.99 -34.49
C CYS A 70 13.24 4.13 -34.57
N PRO A 71 13.82 5.34 -34.46
CA PRO A 71 15.28 5.48 -34.49
C PRO A 71 15.86 5.09 -33.12
N GLY A 72 16.70 4.05 -33.07
CA GLY A 72 17.53 3.79 -31.87
C GLY A 72 17.94 2.34 -31.57
N LEU A 73 17.52 1.34 -32.35
CA LEU A 73 17.90 -0.06 -32.12
C LEU A 73 18.62 -0.65 -33.33
N THR A 74 19.89 -0.32 -33.49
CA THR A 74 20.80 -1.07 -34.37
C THR A 74 22.10 -1.38 -33.64
N SER A 75 22.12 -2.49 -32.91
CA SER A 75 23.20 -3.49 -32.90
C SER A 75 23.09 -4.38 -31.67
N TRP A 76 22.31 -5.46 -31.78
CA TRP A 76 22.55 -6.65 -30.98
C TRP A 76 22.65 -7.81 -31.96
N ASN A 77 23.89 -8.25 -32.23
CA ASN A 77 24.19 -9.36 -33.12
C ASN A 77 24.44 -10.61 -32.26
N PRO A 78 23.59 -11.65 -32.35
CA PRO A 78 23.66 -12.82 -31.47
C PRO A 78 24.73 -13.86 -31.87
N ALA A 79 25.70 -13.52 -32.74
CA ALA A 79 26.62 -14.50 -33.34
C ALA A 79 28.10 -14.40 -32.89
N ASN A 80 28.43 -13.86 -31.70
CA ASN A 80 29.84 -13.76 -31.28
C ASN A 80 30.10 -14.27 -29.84
N PRO A 81 30.44 -15.57 -29.66
CA PRO A 81 31.00 -16.09 -28.43
C PRO A 81 32.54 -16.12 -28.47
N ASP A 82 33.15 -15.47 -27.48
CA ASP A 82 34.54 -15.61 -27.01
C ASP A 82 35.74 -15.24 -27.92
N ARG A 83 36.51 -14.24 -27.46
CA ARG A 83 37.96 -14.29 -27.11
C ARG A 83 38.48 -12.86 -26.82
N GLY A 84 39.39 -12.61 -25.88
CA GLY A 84 40.23 -13.56 -25.17
C GLY A 84 41.08 -12.97 -24.04
N SER A 85 41.76 -13.91 -23.40
CA SER A 85 42.82 -13.82 -22.41
C SER A 85 43.93 -12.81 -22.73
N ALA A 86 44.47 -12.16 -21.70
CA ALA A 86 45.85 -11.66 -21.70
C ALA A 86 46.51 -11.88 -20.33
N THR A 87 47.58 -12.68 -20.31
CA THR A 87 48.53 -12.82 -19.20
C THR A 87 49.72 -11.88 -19.39
N ALA A 88 50.10 -11.24 -18.28
CA ALA A 88 51.43 -10.76 -17.83
C ALA A 88 52.33 -9.86 -18.71
N GLY A 89 52.68 -8.69 -18.12
CA GLY A 89 54.04 -8.12 -18.22
C GLY A 89 54.12 -6.63 -18.60
N GLY A 90 54.24 -5.73 -17.62
CA GLY A 90 54.64 -4.33 -17.89
C GLY A 90 54.31 -3.37 -16.77
N ARG A 91 55.33 -2.94 -16.02
CA ARG A 91 55.25 -2.00 -14.90
C ARG A 91 54.55 -0.69 -15.30
N ARG A 92 53.51 -0.29 -14.55
CA ARG A 92 53.27 1.12 -14.24
C ARG A 92 52.56 1.28 -12.90
N ALA A 93 53.25 1.98 -12.02
CA ALA A 93 52.88 2.28 -10.66
C ALA A 93 51.72 3.29 -10.57
N ALA A 94 50.93 3.13 -9.51
CA ALA A 94 50.29 4.19 -8.74
C ALA A 94 49.50 5.27 -9.52
N ARG A 95 48.38 4.90 -10.17
CA ARG A 95 47.26 5.83 -10.50
C ARG A 95 45.86 5.19 -10.48
N GLY A 96 45.72 4.00 -9.88
CA GLY A 96 44.47 3.20 -9.94
C GLY A 96 43.44 3.46 -8.83
N ALA A 97 43.84 4.11 -7.73
CA ALA A 97 42.94 4.33 -6.58
C ALA A 97 42.04 5.57 -6.75
N ASP A 98 42.54 6.63 -7.37
CA ASP A 98 41.76 7.87 -7.55
C ASP A 98 40.75 7.78 -8.71
N VAL A 99 41.07 7.06 -9.79
CA VAL A 99 40.15 6.91 -10.94
C VAL A 99 38.95 6.01 -10.60
N ALA A 100 39.14 5.01 -9.74
CA ALA A 100 38.05 4.16 -9.27
C ALA A 100 37.11 4.90 -8.30
N LYS A 101 37.65 5.75 -7.40
CA LYS A 101 36.85 6.59 -6.49
C LYS A 101 36.05 7.67 -7.24
N VAL A 102 36.66 8.33 -8.22
CA VAL A 102 36.02 9.36 -9.04
C VAL A 102 34.88 8.78 -9.89
N ASN A 103 35.01 7.53 -10.36
CA ASN A 103 33.94 6.85 -11.10
C ASN A 103 32.75 6.44 -10.22
N THR A 104 32.96 6.10 -8.95
CA THR A 104 31.87 5.80 -8.01
C THR A 104 31.12 7.05 -7.54
N GLU A 105 31.82 8.17 -7.31
CA GLU A 105 31.17 9.45 -6.97
C GLU A 105 30.41 10.05 -8.17
N ALA A 106 30.96 9.92 -9.39
CA ALA A 106 30.27 10.33 -10.61
C ALA A 106 29.08 9.41 -11.00
N ALA A 107 29.08 8.14 -10.58
CA ALA A 107 27.96 7.23 -10.77
C ALA A 107 26.81 7.49 -9.78
N ALA A 108 27.12 7.85 -8.53
CA ALA A 108 26.12 8.32 -7.57
C ALA A 108 25.47 9.65 -7.99
N ALA A 109 26.18 10.48 -8.76
CA ALA A 109 25.63 11.68 -9.41
C ALA A 109 24.77 11.37 -10.67
N ARG A 110 24.63 10.11 -11.10
CA ARG A 110 23.95 9.73 -12.35
C ARG A 110 22.56 9.11 -12.17
N CYS A 111 22.25 8.45 -11.06
CA CYS A 111 20.94 7.83 -10.88
C CYS A 111 19.95 8.83 -10.26
N PRO A 112 18.81 9.14 -10.90
CA PRO A 112 17.80 10.02 -10.32
C PRO A 112 17.01 9.35 -9.18
N VAL A 113 17.12 8.04 -9.01
CA VAL A 113 16.48 7.27 -7.94
C VAL A 113 17.52 7.03 -6.85
N LEU A 114 17.24 7.51 -5.64
CA LEU A 114 18.05 7.24 -4.45
C LEU A 114 17.25 7.55 -3.19
N SER A 115 16.67 6.54 -2.55
CA SER A 115 15.98 6.74 -1.26
C SER A 115 16.15 5.54 -0.33
N TRP A 116 16.63 5.79 0.89
CA TRP A 116 16.94 4.74 1.88
C TRP A 116 15.97 4.72 3.07
N ASN A 117 15.25 5.82 3.33
CA ASN A 117 14.41 5.98 4.51
C ASN A 117 13.31 7.02 4.25
N GLU A 118 12.43 7.22 5.24
CA GLU A 118 11.25 8.09 5.09
C GLU A 118 11.52 9.58 5.36
N TRP A 119 12.69 9.98 5.87
CA TRP A 119 12.90 11.30 6.48
C TRP A 119 14.06 12.13 5.93
N ASP A 120 14.97 11.56 5.14
CA ASP A 120 16.05 12.34 4.53
C ASP A 120 15.49 13.45 3.62
N PRO A 121 16.24 14.56 3.40
CA PRO A 121 15.78 15.70 2.62
C PRO A 121 15.29 15.33 1.21
N LEU A 122 14.02 15.55 0.93
CA LEU A 122 13.33 15.16 -0.28
C LEU A 122 13.74 16.03 -1.48
N ARG A 123 14.05 15.38 -2.62
CA ARG A 123 14.45 16.03 -3.88
C ARG A 123 13.57 15.70 -5.06
N GLU A 124 13.05 14.48 -5.15
CA GLU A 124 12.13 14.07 -6.22
C GLU A 124 11.07 13.13 -5.68
N ILE A 125 9.83 13.31 -6.13
CA ILE A 125 8.66 12.57 -5.64
C ILE A 125 7.65 12.37 -6.77
N ILE A 126 6.96 11.22 -6.75
CA ILE A 126 5.73 11.01 -7.53
C ILE A 126 4.55 11.37 -6.63
N VAL A 127 3.62 12.19 -7.13
CA VAL A 127 2.30 12.42 -6.52
C VAL A 127 1.26 11.73 -7.40
N GLY A 128 0.36 10.95 -6.81
CA GLY A 128 -0.66 10.21 -7.55
C GLY A 128 -1.69 11.09 -8.28
N THR A 129 -2.65 10.44 -8.94
CA THR A 129 -3.80 11.08 -9.60
C THR A 129 -5.09 10.33 -9.31
N ALA A 130 -6.18 11.07 -9.10
CA ALA A 130 -7.53 10.52 -9.00
C ALA A 130 -8.17 10.33 -10.39
N ARG A 131 -7.53 10.83 -11.45
CA ARG A 131 -8.07 10.76 -12.82
C ARG A 131 -8.24 9.31 -13.28
N GLY A 132 -9.43 9.04 -13.83
CA GLY A 132 -9.80 7.73 -14.35
C GLY A 132 -10.07 6.67 -13.29
N ALA A 133 -10.15 7.04 -12.01
CA ALA A 133 -10.44 6.10 -10.92
C ALA A 133 -11.81 5.40 -11.05
N ALA A 134 -11.87 4.18 -10.53
CA ALA A 134 -13.04 3.33 -10.46
C ALA A 134 -13.21 2.72 -9.06
N ASP A 135 -14.46 2.59 -8.64
CA ASP A 135 -14.83 1.77 -7.50
C ASP A 135 -14.61 0.30 -7.84
N MET A 136 -13.98 -0.43 -6.93
CA MET A 136 -13.74 -1.86 -7.10
C MET A 136 -15.05 -2.65 -7.05
N ALA A 137 -15.21 -3.59 -7.98
CA ALA A 137 -16.20 -4.65 -7.87
C ALA A 137 -15.91 -5.55 -6.67
N TYR A 138 -16.90 -6.32 -6.22
CA TYR A 138 -16.62 -7.35 -5.23
C TYR A 138 -15.63 -8.38 -5.79
N GLU A 139 -14.57 -8.65 -5.03
CA GLU A 139 -13.60 -9.70 -5.27
C GLU A 139 -13.21 -10.39 -3.94
N PRO A 140 -12.61 -11.61 -3.97
CA PRO A 140 -12.29 -12.35 -2.75
C PRO A 140 -11.42 -11.57 -1.75
N ALA A 141 -10.54 -10.71 -2.24
CA ALA A 141 -9.70 -9.83 -1.42
C ALA A 141 -10.53 -8.86 -0.53
N LEU A 142 -11.78 -8.58 -0.91
CA LEU A 142 -12.69 -7.69 -0.18
C LEU A 142 -13.60 -8.43 0.79
N SER A 143 -13.49 -9.76 0.89
CA SER A 143 -14.30 -10.57 1.81
C SER A 143 -14.20 -10.19 3.30
N PRO A 144 -13.09 -9.63 3.83
CA PRO A 144 -13.04 -9.12 5.21
C PRO A 144 -14.05 -8.00 5.48
N TYR A 145 -14.31 -7.15 4.49
CA TYR A 145 -15.24 -6.02 4.62
C TYR A 145 -16.69 -6.41 4.28
N TYR A 146 -16.87 -7.49 3.53
CA TYR A 146 -18.17 -7.95 3.05
C TYR A 146 -18.39 -9.43 3.42
N PRO A 147 -18.90 -9.69 4.65
CA PRO A 147 -19.22 -11.04 5.08
C PRO A 147 -20.24 -11.72 4.16
N PRO A 148 -20.35 -13.06 4.17
CA PRO A 148 -21.37 -13.77 3.41
C PRO A 148 -22.77 -13.19 3.66
N GLY A 149 -23.54 -12.97 2.59
CA GLY A 149 -24.88 -12.35 2.67
C GLY A 149 -24.88 -10.82 2.69
N SER A 150 -23.73 -10.15 2.83
CA SER A 150 -23.65 -8.68 2.76
C SER A 150 -24.06 -8.17 1.36
N PRO A 151 -24.87 -7.09 1.26
CA PRO A 151 -25.14 -6.42 -0.01
C PRO A 151 -23.88 -5.97 -0.75
N GLY A 152 -22.77 -5.74 -0.05
CA GLY A 152 -21.50 -5.36 -0.65
C GLY A 152 -20.91 -6.42 -1.59
N ARG A 153 -21.32 -7.69 -1.47
CA ARG A 153 -20.95 -8.74 -2.43
C ARG A 153 -21.62 -8.59 -3.80
N ALA A 154 -22.63 -7.72 -3.90
CA ALA A 154 -23.27 -7.38 -5.17
C ALA A 154 -22.62 -6.18 -5.88
N LEU A 155 -21.60 -5.54 -5.29
CA LEU A 155 -20.90 -4.42 -5.94
C LEU A 155 -20.30 -4.86 -7.27
N ARG A 156 -20.60 -4.11 -8.33
CA ARG A 156 -20.10 -4.34 -9.69
C ARG A 156 -18.92 -3.46 -10.06
N GLY A 157 -18.58 -2.50 -9.21
CA GLY A 157 -17.62 -1.46 -9.52
C GLY A 157 -18.14 -0.48 -10.57
N GLY A 158 -17.29 0.47 -10.96
CA GLY A 158 -17.61 1.46 -11.99
C GLY A 158 -16.82 2.75 -11.82
N PRO A 159 -16.90 3.69 -12.77
CA PRO A 159 -16.19 4.96 -12.67
C PRO A 159 -16.64 5.74 -11.43
N VAL A 160 -15.67 6.32 -10.70
CA VAL A 160 -15.97 7.21 -9.58
C VAL A 160 -16.64 8.48 -10.11
N HIS A 161 -17.60 9.01 -9.35
CA HIS A 161 -18.35 10.19 -9.76
C HIS A 161 -17.41 11.38 -10.08
N PRO A 162 -17.56 12.06 -11.24
CA PRO A 162 -16.61 13.09 -11.68
C PRO A 162 -16.37 14.20 -10.66
N ALA A 163 -17.40 14.66 -9.95
CA ALA A 163 -17.24 15.70 -8.93
C ALA A 163 -16.32 15.29 -7.77
N VAL A 164 -16.29 13.99 -7.41
CA VAL A 164 -15.39 13.47 -6.37
C VAL A 164 -13.96 13.42 -6.90
N VAL A 165 -13.79 12.95 -8.14
CA VAL A 165 -12.49 12.95 -8.84
C VAL A 165 -11.93 14.35 -8.97
N ASP A 166 -12.74 15.31 -9.43
CA ASP A 166 -12.31 16.68 -9.67
C ASP A 166 -11.86 17.40 -8.38
N GLU A 167 -12.56 17.16 -7.27
CA GLU A 167 -12.22 17.77 -5.99
C GLU A 167 -10.95 17.16 -5.39
N ALA A 168 -10.78 15.84 -5.47
CA ALA A 168 -9.53 15.20 -5.06
C ALA A 168 -8.36 15.60 -5.94
N GLU A 169 -8.55 15.67 -7.26
CA GLU A 169 -7.48 16.08 -8.17
C GLU A 169 -7.04 17.54 -7.90
N ARG A 170 -7.98 18.45 -7.61
CA ARG A 170 -7.63 19.83 -7.21
C ARG A 170 -6.71 19.85 -5.98
N GLN A 171 -6.95 19.02 -4.98
CA GLN A 171 -6.10 18.93 -3.79
C GLN A 171 -4.75 18.27 -4.10
N LEU A 172 -4.72 17.23 -4.94
CA LEU A 172 -3.48 16.60 -5.42
C LEU A 172 -2.61 17.57 -6.23
N ASP A 173 -3.22 18.37 -7.11
CA ASP A 173 -2.55 19.39 -7.91
C ASP A 173 -1.97 20.49 -7.00
N ALA A 174 -2.78 21.02 -6.07
CA ALA A 174 -2.32 22.03 -5.11
C ALA A 174 -1.17 21.52 -4.23
N PHE A 175 -1.21 20.25 -3.83
CA PHE A 175 -0.15 19.60 -3.08
C PHE A 175 1.13 19.40 -3.92
N ALA A 176 0.99 18.98 -5.18
CA ALA A 176 2.11 18.89 -6.11
C ALA A 176 2.78 20.26 -6.33
N GLU A 177 1.99 21.33 -6.49
CA GLU A 177 2.52 22.69 -6.60
C GLU A 177 3.19 23.18 -5.31
N LEU A 178 2.64 22.84 -4.14
CA LEU A 178 3.23 23.14 -2.83
C LEU A 178 4.64 22.54 -2.74
N LEU A 179 4.80 21.27 -3.11
CA LEU A 179 6.10 20.58 -3.13
C LEU A 179 7.06 21.22 -4.14
N ALA A 180 6.58 21.55 -5.34
CA ALA A 180 7.38 22.19 -6.37
C ALA A 180 7.91 23.57 -5.93
N ARG A 181 7.07 24.39 -5.28
CA ARG A 181 7.49 25.69 -4.71
C ARG A 181 8.55 25.56 -3.62
N ARG A 182 8.67 24.37 -3.01
CA ARG A 182 9.70 24.05 -2.01
C ARG A 182 10.96 23.41 -2.63
N GLY A 183 11.07 23.40 -3.95
CA GLY A 183 12.26 22.90 -4.66
C GLY A 183 12.29 21.39 -4.85
N VAL A 184 11.19 20.68 -4.58
CA VAL A 184 11.07 19.24 -4.87
C VAL A 184 10.66 19.07 -6.33
N THR A 185 11.35 18.19 -7.06
CA THR A 185 10.90 17.77 -8.40
C THR A 185 9.68 16.87 -8.25
N VAL A 186 8.55 17.25 -8.85
CA VAL A 186 7.31 16.47 -8.76
C VAL A 186 7.02 15.80 -10.11
N ARG A 187 6.71 14.50 -10.08
CA ARG A 187 6.18 13.73 -11.20
C ARG A 187 4.75 13.30 -10.91
N ARG A 188 3.98 13.04 -11.96
CA ARG A 188 2.61 12.53 -11.89
C ARG A 188 2.49 11.29 -12.78
N PRO A 189 1.74 10.25 -12.38
CA PRO A 189 1.44 9.13 -13.25
C PRO A 189 0.60 9.56 -14.46
N ASP A 190 0.63 8.75 -15.51
CA ASP A 190 -0.26 8.91 -16.65
C ASP A 190 -1.71 8.65 -16.23
N PRO A 191 -2.69 9.43 -16.71
CA PRO A 191 -4.09 9.10 -16.50
C PRO A 191 -4.43 7.80 -17.22
N VAL A 192 -5.01 6.86 -16.48
CA VAL A 192 -5.49 5.57 -17.00
C VAL A 192 -6.97 5.45 -16.65
N ASP A 193 -7.76 5.00 -17.60
CA ASP A 193 -9.15 4.64 -17.34
C ASP A 193 -9.20 3.28 -16.60
N HIS A 194 -9.39 3.35 -15.29
CA HIS A 194 -9.54 2.19 -14.43
C HIS A 194 -10.94 1.58 -14.52
N ALA A 195 -11.91 2.16 -15.23
CA ALA A 195 -13.19 1.50 -15.47
C ALA A 195 -13.13 0.45 -16.59
N VAL A 196 -11.98 0.32 -17.27
CA VAL A 196 -11.78 -0.68 -18.32
C VAL A 196 -11.65 -2.07 -17.72
N ALA A 197 -12.56 -2.97 -18.10
CA ALA A 197 -12.53 -4.38 -17.71
C ALA A 197 -11.32 -5.12 -18.30
N PHE A 198 -10.83 -6.12 -17.57
CA PHE A 198 -9.73 -6.98 -17.99
C PHE A 198 -9.85 -8.38 -17.37
N SER A 199 -9.12 -9.33 -17.95
CA SER A 199 -9.14 -10.72 -17.50
C SER A 199 -7.73 -11.31 -17.48
N SER A 200 -7.49 -12.19 -16.51
CA SER A 200 -6.40 -13.17 -16.56
C SER A 200 -6.94 -14.52 -17.07
N PRO A 201 -6.10 -15.54 -17.28
CA PRO A 201 -6.59 -16.90 -17.52
C PRO A 201 -7.37 -17.51 -16.35
N ASP A 202 -7.27 -16.95 -15.13
CA ASP A 202 -7.79 -17.51 -13.89
C ASP A 202 -9.01 -16.75 -13.32
N TRP A 203 -9.22 -15.48 -13.69
CA TRP A 203 -10.28 -14.61 -13.17
C TRP A 203 -10.54 -13.39 -14.06
N ASP A 204 -11.69 -12.75 -13.88
CA ASP A 204 -12.10 -11.50 -14.54
C ASP A 204 -12.20 -10.35 -13.52
N SER A 205 -11.91 -9.13 -13.97
CA SER A 205 -12.15 -7.90 -13.22
C SER A 205 -12.97 -6.91 -14.07
N PRO A 206 -14.14 -6.43 -13.58
CA PRO A 206 -14.95 -5.43 -14.29
C PRO A 206 -14.26 -4.07 -14.46
N GLY A 207 -13.21 -3.81 -13.68
CA GLY A 207 -12.40 -2.60 -13.70
C GLY A 207 -11.23 -2.73 -12.72
N GLY A 208 -10.40 -1.71 -12.65
CA GLY A 208 -9.35 -1.54 -11.67
C GLY A 208 -9.79 -0.70 -10.47
N HIS A 209 -8.85 0.09 -9.92
CA HIS A 209 -9.09 0.97 -8.79
C HIS A 209 -8.68 2.42 -9.07
N ALA A 210 -7.47 2.83 -8.72
CA ALA A 210 -7.02 4.20 -8.91
C ALA A 210 -5.49 4.27 -9.00
N SER A 211 -4.96 5.40 -9.46
CA SER A 211 -3.52 5.70 -9.43
C SER A 211 -3.20 6.83 -8.44
N ALA A 212 -4.03 6.94 -7.39
CA ALA A 212 -3.89 7.96 -6.35
C ALA A 212 -2.77 7.62 -5.36
N CYS A 213 -2.55 6.32 -5.08
CA CYS A 213 -1.59 5.84 -4.08
C CYS A 213 -0.39 5.12 -4.72
N PRO A 214 0.61 5.83 -5.26
CA PRO A 214 1.82 5.20 -5.81
C PRO A 214 2.59 4.36 -4.78
N ARG A 215 2.49 4.68 -3.49
CA ARG A 215 3.15 3.97 -2.38
C ARG A 215 2.77 2.49 -2.30
N ASP A 216 1.57 2.15 -2.76
CA ASP A 216 1.06 0.79 -2.70
C ASP A 216 1.64 -0.09 -3.79
N SER A 217 1.83 0.49 -4.98
CA SER A 217 2.29 -0.22 -6.18
C SER A 217 3.81 -0.26 -6.33
N LEU A 218 4.53 0.64 -5.66
CA LEU A 218 5.96 0.88 -5.87
C LEU A 218 6.72 1.05 -4.56
N LEU A 219 7.88 0.39 -4.45
CA LEU A 219 8.82 0.54 -3.35
C LEU A 219 10.17 1.04 -3.88
N VAL A 220 10.76 2.06 -3.27
CA VAL A 220 12.13 2.51 -3.56
C VAL A 220 13.08 2.04 -2.47
N VAL A 221 14.13 1.31 -2.83
CA VAL A 221 15.21 0.93 -1.92
C VAL A 221 16.55 1.26 -2.57
N GLY A 222 17.16 2.36 -2.13
CA GLY A 222 18.37 2.87 -2.76
C GLY A 222 18.10 3.37 -4.17
N ASP A 223 18.88 2.85 -5.12
CA ASP A 223 18.79 3.16 -6.54
C ASP A 223 17.82 2.24 -7.32
N GLU A 224 17.04 1.43 -6.61
CA GLU A 224 16.09 0.47 -7.18
C GLU A 224 14.64 0.88 -6.92
N ILE A 225 13.84 0.85 -7.99
CA ILE A 225 12.38 0.85 -7.94
C ILE A 225 11.86 -0.58 -8.11
N ILE A 226 11.05 -1.05 -7.17
CA ILE A 226 10.44 -2.38 -7.14
C ILE A 226 8.94 -2.26 -7.35
N GLU A 227 8.39 -2.88 -8.40
CA GLU A 227 6.95 -3.04 -8.58
C GLU A 227 6.43 -4.10 -7.63
N ALA A 228 5.46 -3.73 -6.78
CA ALA A 228 4.78 -4.65 -5.91
C ALA A 228 3.89 -5.61 -6.73
N PRO A 229 3.79 -6.89 -6.32
CA PRO A 229 2.97 -7.87 -7.00
C PRO A 229 1.46 -7.57 -6.85
N MET A 230 1.08 -6.87 -5.77
CA MET A 230 -0.29 -6.62 -5.30
C MET A 230 -1.00 -7.90 -4.83
N ALA A 231 -2.12 -7.75 -4.13
CA ALA A 231 -2.98 -8.87 -3.70
C ALA A 231 -4.46 -8.74 -4.10
N GLN A 232 -4.85 -7.63 -4.71
CA GLN A 232 -6.20 -7.36 -5.20
C GLN A 232 -6.23 -7.47 -6.74
N ARG A 233 -7.17 -8.22 -7.29
CA ARG A 233 -7.33 -8.45 -8.74
C ARG A 233 -7.57 -7.14 -9.48
N ALA A 234 -8.36 -6.22 -8.90
CA ALA A 234 -8.59 -4.90 -9.46
C ALA A 234 -7.28 -4.08 -9.59
N ARG A 235 -6.28 -4.33 -8.75
CA ARG A 235 -5.01 -3.61 -8.75
C ARG A 235 -3.92 -4.26 -9.60
N TYR A 236 -4.22 -5.38 -10.27
CA TYR A 236 -3.24 -6.18 -11.00
C TYR A 236 -2.44 -5.37 -12.04
N PHE A 237 -3.14 -4.49 -12.76
CA PHE A 237 -2.58 -3.63 -13.81
C PHE A 237 -2.40 -2.16 -13.39
N GLU A 238 -2.52 -1.83 -12.10
CA GLU A 238 -2.38 -0.45 -11.60
C GLU A 238 -1.03 0.19 -11.98
N ILE A 239 0.01 -0.66 -12.04
CA ILE A 239 1.36 -0.27 -12.44
C ILE A 239 1.46 0.37 -13.83
N ARG A 240 0.47 0.16 -14.71
CA ARG A 240 0.45 0.72 -16.07
C ARG A 240 0.52 2.24 -16.08
N ALA A 241 -0.09 2.91 -15.09
CA ALA A 241 -0.08 4.36 -14.96
C ALA A 241 1.33 4.95 -14.71
N TYR A 242 2.27 4.13 -14.24
CA TYR A 242 3.63 4.57 -13.90
C TYR A 242 4.66 4.22 -14.97
N ARG A 243 4.29 3.48 -16.03
CA ARG A 243 5.27 2.88 -16.97
C ARG A 243 6.15 3.90 -17.67
N ASN A 244 5.63 5.07 -18.06
CA ASN A 244 6.46 6.11 -18.68
C ASN A 244 7.49 6.69 -17.69
N LEU A 245 7.12 6.86 -16.43
CA LEU A 245 8.03 7.29 -15.37
C LEU A 245 9.11 6.23 -15.10
N LEU A 246 8.71 4.97 -14.93
CA LEU A 246 9.64 3.86 -14.69
C LEU A 246 10.65 3.72 -15.84
N MET A 247 10.19 3.82 -17.09
CA MET A 247 11.07 3.83 -18.25
C MET A 247 12.04 5.01 -18.27
N THR A 248 11.59 6.19 -17.82
CA THR A 248 12.45 7.37 -17.71
C THR A 248 13.55 7.17 -16.66
N TYR A 249 13.21 6.63 -15.49
CA TYR A 249 14.18 6.34 -14.43
C TYR A 249 15.15 5.23 -14.83
N PHE A 250 14.66 4.15 -15.44
CA PHE A 250 15.49 3.07 -15.95
C PHE A 250 16.51 3.56 -16.99
N ARG A 251 16.06 4.37 -17.97
CA ARG A 251 16.96 5.00 -18.96
C ARG A 251 17.99 5.93 -18.33
N SER A 252 17.69 6.45 -17.15
CA SER A 252 18.57 7.33 -16.38
C SER A 252 19.46 6.56 -15.37
N GLY A 253 19.50 5.23 -15.46
CA GLY A 253 20.40 4.38 -14.68
C GLY A 253 19.81 3.76 -13.41
N ALA A 254 18.52 3.97 -13.13
CA ALA A 254 17.87 3.32 -12.00
C ALA A 254 17.71 1.81 -12.26
N ARG A 255 17.88 1.02 -11.20
CA ARG A 255 17.44 -0.37 -11.23
C ARG A 255 15.92 -0.41 -11.19
N TRP A 256 15.34 -1.28 -12.02
CA TRP A 256 13.90 -1.48 -12.08
C TRP A 256 13.61 -2.97 -12.02
N THR A 257 12.91 -3.38 -10.96
CA THR A 257 12.55 -4.76 -10.70
C THR A 257 11.04 -4.88 -10.60
N ALA A 258 10.47 -5.95 -11.14
CA ALA A 258 9.10 -6.33 -10.87
C ALA A 258 9.09 -7.61 -10.04
N ALA A 259 8.39 -7.60 -8.90
CA ALA A 259 8.15 -8.82 -8.15
C ALA A 259 7.31 -9.81 -8.98
N PRO A 260 7.39 -11.13 -8.70
CA PRO A 260 6.58 -12.13 -9.39
C PRO A 260 5.09 -11.80 -9.27
N LYS A 261 4.43 -11.52 -10.40
CA LYS A 261 2.98 -11.26 -10.41
C LYS A 261 2.23 -12.51 -9.94
N PRO A 262 1.40 -12.45 -8.89
CA PRO A 262 0.70 -13.61 -8.38
C PRO A 262 -0.39 -14.00 -9.39
N ARG A 263 -0.74 -15.28 -9.47
CA ARG A 263 -1.88 -15.71 -10.28
C ARG A 263 -3.19 -15.18 -9.71
N MET A 264 -3.27 -14.93 -8.41
CA MET A 264 -4.48 -14.47 -7.70
C MET A 264 -5.68 -15.38 -7.94
N THR A 265 -5.44 -16.70 -8.08
CA THR A 265 -6.52 -17.70 -8.06
C THR A 265 -7.23 -17.67 -6.70
N ASP A 266 -8.39 -18.30 -6.59
CA ASP A 266 -9.12 -18.37 -5.31
C ASP A 266 -8.27 -19.01 -4.19
N ALA A 267 -7.26 -19.83 -4.52
CA ALA A 267 -6.35 -20.42 -3.54
C ALA A 267 -5.48 -19.40 -2.79
N LEU A 268 -5.32 -18.18 -3.31
CA LEU A 268 -4.63 -17.11 -2.60
C LEU A 268 -5.48 -16.58 -1.43
N TYR A 269 -6.80 -16.70 -1.49
CA TYR A 269 -7.72 -16.11 -0.53
C TYR A 269 -8.37 -17.21 0.33
N ARG A 270 -8.19 -17.11 1.65
CA ARG A 270 -8.89 -17.96 2.61
C ARG A 270 -10.32 -17.45 2.75
N GLU A 271 -11.20 -17.97 1.89
CA GLU A 271 -12.62 -17.65 1.99
C GLU A 271 -13.20 -18.10 3.34
N ARG A 272 -14.14 -17.31 3.84
CA ARG A 272 -14.86 -17.61 5.08
C ARG A 272 -16.00 -18.58 4.78
N GLU A 273 -16.11 -19.62 5.59
CA GLU A 273 -17.23 -20.56 5.52
C GLU A 273 -18.58 -19.86 5.66
N ALA A 274 -19.55 -20.26 4.84
CA ALA A 274 -20.93 -19.78 4.94
C ALA A 274 -21.52 -20.09 6.33
N GLY A 275 -22.23 -19.12 6.91
CA GLY A 275 -22.84 -19.24 8.26
C GLY A 275 -21.97 -18.75 9.42
N LYS A 276 -20.70 -18.38 9.19
CA LYS A 276 -19.87 -17.67 10.19
C LYS A 276 -20.04 -16.16 10.03
N GLU A 277 -21.12 -15.62 10.58
CA GLU A 277 -21.46 -14.18 10.55
C GLU A 277 -20.58 -13.30 11.45
N GLN A 278 -19.66 -13.90 12.21
CA GLN A 278 -18.76 -13.13 13.09
C GLN A 278 -17.99 -12.08 12.28
N PRO A 279 -17.65 -10.92 12.86
CA PRO A 279 -16.74 -9.97 12.22
C PRO A 279 -15.43 -10.65 11.80
N PHE A 280 -14.82 -10.19 10.70
CA PHE A 280 -13.49 -10.67 10.34
C PHE A 280 -12.48 -10.23 11.40
N ASP A 281 -11.58 -11.13 11.77
CA ASP A 281 -10.44 -10.85 12.65
C ASP A 281 -9.19 -11.52 12.06
N PHE A 282 -8.23 -10.68 11.64
CA PHE A 282 -6.98 -11.13 11.06
C PHE A 282 -6.19 -12.06 11.98
N ALA A 283 -6.25 -11.83 13.30
CA ALA A 283 -5.52 -12.64 14.26
C ALA A 283 -6.07 -14.08 14.35
N ALA A 284 -7.36 -14.26 14.07
CA ALA A 284 -8.00 -15.58 14.04
C ALA A 284 -7.73 -16.34 12.72
N GLY A 285 -7.44 -15.63 11.64
CA GLY A 285 -7.17 -16.23 10.33
C GLY A 285 -6.81 -15.19 9.28
N PRO A 286 -5.52 -15.08 8.86
CA PRO A 286 -5.12 -14.18 7.80
C PRO A 286 -5.85 -14.49 6.49
N LEU A 287 -6.27 -13.44 5.78
CA LEU A 287 -6.97 -13.55 4.50
C LEU A 287 -6.11 -14.25 3.45
N LEU A 288 -4.86 -13.84 3.29
CA LEU A 288 -3.98 -14.41 2.29
C LEU A 288 -3.43 -15.76 2.76
N SER A 289 -3.40 -16.73 1.83
CA SER A 289 -2.64 -17.96 1.98
C SER A 289 -1.17 -17.71 1.64
N GLU A 290 -0.34 -18.75 1.80
CA GLU A 290 1.09 -18.71 1.48
C GLU A 290 1.40 -19.44 0.17
N CYS A 291 0.41 -19.63 -0.72
CA CYS A 291 0.61 -20.40 -1.96
C CYS A 291 1.49 -19.68 -2.99
N GLU A 292 1.57 -18.34 -2.92
CA GLU A 292 2.44 -17.51 -3.76
C GLU A 292 2.77 -16.18 -3.06
N PRO A 293 3.90 -15.52 -3.41
CA PRO A 293 4.24 -14.21 -2.84
C PRO A 293 3.21 -13.14 -3.22
N ALA A 294 2.68 -12.42 -2.25
CA ALA A 294 1.81 -11.26 -2.46
C ALA A 294 2.11 -10.19 -1.41
N PHE A 295 2.17 -8.93 -1.84
CA PHE A 295 2.35 -7.75 -1.00
C PHE A 295 1.97 -6.48 -1.77
N ASP A 296 1.48 -5.49 -1.03
CA ASP A 296 1.54 -4.08 -1.43
C ASP A 296 2.82 -3.47 -0.83
N ALA A 297 3.42 -2.50 -1.52
CA ALA A 297 4.64 -1.84 -1.05
C ALA A 297 4.41 -1.01 0.24
N ALA A 298 3.21 -0.49 0.45
CA ALA A 298 2.82 0.27 1.64
C ALA A 298 2.74 -0.58 2.93
N CYS A 299 2.94 -1.90 2.85
CA CYS A 299 3.13 -2.77 4.02
C CYS A 299 4.53 -2.65 4.64
N PHE A 300 5.46 -1.94 3.98
CA PHE A 300 6.87 -1.80 4.38
C PHE A 300 7.21 -0.35 4.73
N ALA A 301 7.84 -0.13 5.88
CA ALA A 301 8.39 1.15 6.32
C ALA A 301 9.92 1.09 6.36
N ARG A 302 10.61 2.03 5.69
CA ARG A 302 12.06 1.97 5.52
C ARG A 302 12.81 2.81 6.55
N CYS A 303 13.79 2.17 7.18
CA CYS A 303 14.73 2.79 8.11
C CYS A 303 16.16 2.39 7.71
N GLY A 304 16.60 2.76 6.50
CA GLY A 304 17.92 2.43 5.99
C GLY A 304 18.09 0.93 5.75
N ARG A 305 19.01 0.29 6.47
CA ARG A 305 19.24 -1.16 6.40
C ARG A 305 18.10 -2.00 6.98
N ASP A 306 17.21 -1.39 7.74
CA ASP A 306 16.11 -2.06 8.44
C ASP A 306 14.79 -1.63 7.81
N ILE A 307 14.00 -2.61 7.36
CA ILE A 307 12.69 -2.38 6.77
C ILE A 307 11.68 -3.11 7.65
N PHE A 308 10.70 -2.39 8.17
CA PHE A 308 9.67 -2.94 9.02
C PHE A 308 8.45 -3.30 8.20
N TRP A 309 7.93 -4.49 8.45
CA TRP A 309 6.84 -5.06 7.69
C TRP A 309 5.82 -5.67 8.63
N ARG A 310 4.55 -5.65 8.23
CA ARG A 310 3.49 -6.40 8.91
C ARG A 310 2.75 -7.30 7.93
N PRO A 311 2.39 -8.53 8.32
CA PRO A 311 1.38 -9.27 7.59
C PRO A 311 0.04 -8.55 7.74
N ASP A 312 -0.71 -8.47 6.65
CA ASP A 312 -1.98 -7.79 6.60
C ASP A 312 -2.89 -8.38 5.50
N LEU A 313 -3.97 -7.69 5.14
CA LEU A 313 -4.91 -8.18 4.12
C LEU A 313 -4.33 -8.26 2.70
N VAL A 314 -3.21 -7.59 2.44
CA VAL A 314 -2.59 -7.49 1.11
C VAL A 314 -1.14 -7.97 1.07
N SER A 315 -0.57 -8.40 2.20
CA SER A 315 0.78 -8.95 2.29
C SER A 315 0.90 -10.22 3.13
N ASN A 316 1.63 -11.21 2.60
CA ASN A 316 1.88 -12.50 3.25
C ASN A 316 3.38 -12.76 3.52
N GLU A 317 3.68 -13.84 4.25
CA GLU A 317 5.07 -14.20 4.60
C GLU A 317 5.91 -14.55 3.36
N ALA A 318 5.31 -15.21 2.36
CA ALA A 318 5.96 -15.50 1.09
C ALA A 318 6.41 -14.23 0.36
N GLY A 319 5.60 -13.16 0.43
CA GLY A 319 5.90 -11.81 -0.09
C GLY A 319 7.09 -11.16 0.62
N ALA A 320 7.03 -11.07 1.94
CA ALA A 320 8.15 -10.54 2.74
C ALA A 320 9.43 -11.38 2.56
N GLY A 321 9.31 -12.70 2.51
CA GLY A 321 10.42 -13.61 2.26
C GLY A 321 11.01 -13.47 0.85
N TRP A 322 10.20 -13.14 -0.16
CA TRP A 322 10.70 -12.77 -1.49
C TRP A 322 11.52 -11.48 -1.41
N LEU A 323 10.99 -10.43 -0.78
CA LEU A 323 11.67 -9.13 -0.70
C LEU A 323 12.99 -9.25 0.08
N GLN A 324 13.01 -10.00 1.19
CA GLN A 324 14.23 -10.23 1.97
C GLN A 324 15.31 -10.95 1.15
N ARG A 325 14.92 -11.96 0.35
CA ARG A 325 15.87 -12.68 -0.53
C ARG A 325 16.37 -11.79 -1.67
N HIS A 326 15.49 -10.96 -2.23
CA HIS A 326 15.82 -10.02 -3.32
C HIS A 326 16.81 -8.94 -2.88
N LEU A 327 16.53 -8.27 -1.76
CA LEU A 327 17.39 -7.23 -1.20
C LEU A 327 18.71 -7.80 -0.66
N GLY A 328 18.74 -9.10 -0.35
CA GLY A 328 19.94 -9.79 0.09
C GLY A 328 20.35 -9.41 1.52
N PRO A 329 21.58 -9.77 1.92
CA PRO A 329 22.02 -9.62 3.30
C PRO A 329 22.24 -8.16 3.71
N ASP A 330 22.37 -7.19 2.81
CA ASP A 330 22.61 -5.80 3.23
C ASP A 330 21.41 -5.16 3.92
N PHE A 331 20.22 -5.75 3.76
CA PHE A 331 18.95 -5.33 4.34
C PHE A 331 18.36 -6.40 5.27
N ARG A 332 17.53 -5.94 6.21
CA ARG A 332 16.81 -6.77 7.18
C ARG A 332 15.33 -6.40 7.14
N ILE A 333 14.47 -7.35 6.81
CA ILE A 333 13.03 -7.21 6.92
C ILE A 333 12.59 -7.72 8.29
N HIS A 334 12.01 -6.85 9.09
CA HIS A 334 11.53 -7.13 10.43
C HIS A 334 10.03 -7.21 10.45
N ARG A 335 9.50 -8.37 10.80
CA ARG A 335 8.07 -8.53 11.07
C ARG A 335 7.70 -7.80 12.37
N ILE A 336 6.62 -7.02 12.32
CA ILE A 336 5.94 -6.45 13.49
C ILE A 336 4.45 -6.80 13.43
N ALA A 337 3.92 -7.35 14.51
CA ALA A 337 2.49 -7.62 14.66
C ALA A 337 1.79 -6.54 15.48
N PHE A 338 0.63 -6.09 14.98
CA PHE A 338 -0.26 -5.16 15.66
C PHE A 338 -1.66 -5.76 15.79
N ARG A 339 -2.36 -5.45 16.88
CA ARG A 339 -3.76 -5.82 17.04
C ARG A 339 -4.63 -4.94 16.16
N GLU A 340 -5.21 -5.52 15.12
CA GLU A 340 -6.16 -4.86 14.24
C GLU A 340 -7.00 -5.92 13.53
N ALA A 341 -8.32 -5.70 13.44
CA ALA A 341 -9.22 -6.67 12.85
C ALA A 341 -9.04 -6.80 11.33
N THR A 342 -8.89 -5.66 10.63
CA THR A 342 -8.77 -5.58 9.15
C THR A 342 -7.53 -4.77 8.75
N PRO A 343 -6.32 -5.25 9.08
CA PRO A 343 -5.10 -4.50 8.85
C PRO A 343 -4.86 -4.30 7.36
N THR A 344 -4.52 -3.06 6.99
CA THR A 344 -4.13 -2.70 5.62
C THR A 344 -3.08 -1.61 5.72
N HIS A 345 -1.88 -1.91 5.23
CA HIS A 345 -0.70 -1.05 5.21
C HIS A 345 -0.18 -0.66 6.61
N ILE A 346 1.11 -0.31 6.69
CA ILE A 346 1.78 -0.02 7.97
C ILE A 346 1.80 1.48 8.32
N ASP A 347 1.64 2.34 7.31
CA ASP A 347 1.85 3.79 7.36
C ASP A 347 0.72 4.61 7.99
N THR A 348 -0.24 3.95 8.64
CA THR A 348 -1.18 4.53 9.61
C THR A 348 -1.11 3.83 10.98
N THR A 349 -0.07 3.02 11.18
CA THR A 349 0.14 2.20 12.38
C THR A 349 1.50 2.48 13.01
N LEU A 350 2.55 2.48 12.20
CA LEU A 350 3.92 2.80 12.56
C LEU A 350 4.52 3.72 11.52
N VAL A 351 4.83 4.96 11.89
CA VAL A 351 5.30 6.01 10.97
C VAL A 351 6.64 6.55 11.45
N PRO A 352 7.77 6.14 10.84
CA PRO A 352 9.08 6.70 11.15
C PRO A 352 9.12 8.19 10.78
N VAL A 353 9.50 9.05 11.73
CA VAL A 353 9.54 10.51 11.54
C VAL A 353 10.94 10.98 11.21
N ARG A 354 11.93 10.49 11.96
CA ARG A 354 13.37 10.78 11.82
C ARG A 354 14.17 9.79 12.68
N PRO A 355 15.50 9.75 12.59
CA PRO A 355 16.30 8.89 13.45
C PRO A 355 15.96 9.12 14.92
N GLY A 356 15.53 8.06 15.61
CA GLY A 356 15.17 8.11 17.02
C GLY A 356 13.74 8.58 17.35
N VAL A 357 12.87 8.83 16.36
CA VAL A 357 11.45 9.14 16.61
C VAL A 357 10.54 8.38 15.64
N VAL A 358 9.59 7.63 16.21
CA VAL A 358 8.58 6.90 15.45
C VAL A 358 7.21 7.17 16.06
N LEU A 359 6.20 7.43 15.21
CA LEU A 359 4.82 7.51 15.66
C LEU A 359 4.22 6.11 15.71
N VAL A 360 3.42 5.85 16.74
CA VAL A 360 2.66 4.61 16.91
C VAL A 360 1.19 4.91 17.11
N ASN A 361 0.35 4.09 16.50
CA ASN A 361 -1.10 4.20 16.61
C ASN A 361 -1.57 3.54 17.94
N PRO A 362 -2.23 4.28 18.85
CA PRO A 362 -2.66 3.75 20.14
C PRO A 362 -3.78 2.70 20.04
N GLU A 363 -4.59 2.71 18.98
CA GLU A 363 -5.66 1.72 18.77
C GLU A 363 -5.18 0.43 18.12
N ARG A 364 -3.92 0.41 17.65
CA ARG A 364 -3.28 -0.75 17.03
C ARG A 364 -2.03 -1.13 17.81
N PRO A 365 -2.15 -1.57 19.08
CA PRO A 365 -1.00 -1.88 19.91
C PRO A 365 -0.19 -3.04 19.33
N CYS A 366 1.13 -2.95 19.42
CA CYS A 366 2.05 -4.04 19.08
C CYS A 366 1.79 -5.26 19.98
N THR A 367 1.83 -6.46 19.42
CA THR A 367 1.45 -7.71 20.11
C THR A 367 2.57 -8.72 20.27
N ASP A 368 3.73 -8.52 19.64
CA ASP A 368 4.85 -9.46 19.61
C ASP A 368 6.15 -8.92 20.22
N GLY A 369 6.09 -7.74 20.85
CA GLY A 369 7.26 -7.09 21.47
C GLY A 369 8.25 -6.48 20.47
N ALA A 370 8.00 -6.51 19.15
CA ALA A 370 8.97 -6.02 18.17
C ALA A 370 9.31 -4.51 18.32
N LEU A 371 8.44 -3.72 18.96
CA LEU A 371 8.74 -2.32 19.32
C LEU A 371 9.86 -2.18 20.36
N GLU A 372 10.22 -3.23 21.11
CA GLU A 372 11.38 -3.21 22.01
C GLU A 372 12.68 -2.95 21.25
N LEU A 373 12.75 -3.35 19.97
CA LEU A 373 13.91 -3.05 19.11
C LEU A 373 14.10 -1.55 18.94
N PHE A 374 13.04 -0.76 18.82
CA PHE A 374 13.11 0.70 18.74
C PHE A 374 13.68 1.27 20.04
N ALA A 375 13.07 0.90 21.18
CA ALA A 375 13.51 1.37 22.49
C ALA A 375 14.99 1.00 22.78
N ALA A 376 15.39 -0.24 22.45
CA ALA A 376 16.76 -0.73 22.63
C ALA A 376 17.80 0.03 21.78
N ASN A 377 17.39 0.73 20.72
CA ASN A 377 18.24 1.55 19.88
C ASN A 377 17.97 3.06 20.07
N GLY A 378 17.38 3.45 21.21
CA GLY A 378 17.21 4.86 21.58
C GLY A 378 16.09 5.59 20.85
N TRP A 379 15.18 4.87 20.19
CA TRP A 379 14.02 5.48 19.56
C TRP A 379 12.94 5.79 20.58
N ARG A 380 12.39 7.01 20.48
CA ARG A 380 11.20 7.42 21.21
C ARG A 380 9.96 6.97 20.43
N LEU A 381 9.16 6.10 21.06
CA LEU A 381 7.81 5.74 20.62
C LEU A 381 6.86 6.87 21.01
N VAL A 382 6.33 7.58 20.02
CA VAL A 382 5.41 8.71 20.23
C VAL A 382 4.01 8.30 19.83
N VAL A 383 3.06 8.42 20.75
CA VAL A 383 1.65 8.07 20.47
C VAL A 383 1.01 9.15 19.60
N ALA A 384 0.44 8.75 18.47
CA ALA A 384 -0.32 9.64 17.60
C ALA A 384 -1.64 10.06 18.26
N PRO A 385 -2.04 11.35 18.17
CA PRO A 385 -3.35 11.80 18.63
C PRO A 385 -4.47 11.30 17.71
N PRO A 386 -5.70 11.13 18.22
CA PRO A 386 -6.85 10.82 17.39
C PRO A 386 -7.13 11.95 16.39
N SER A 387 -7.73 11.57 15.26
CA SER A 387 -8.20 12.53 14.26
C SER A 387 -9.33 13.42 14.80
N VAL A 388 -9.43 14.64 14.26
CA VAL A 388 -10.59 15.52 14.48
C VAL A 388 -11.86 15.01 13.80
N ARG A 389 -11.72 14.09 12.85
CA ARG A 389 -12.84 13.53 12.09
C ARG A 389 -13.56 12.48 12.93
N THR A 390 -14.88 12.60 12.96
CA THR A 390 -15.77 11.64 13.60
C THR A 390 -16.61 10.93 12.53
N GLY A 391 -16.95 9.67 12.76
CA GLY A 391 -17.70 8.84 11.81
C GLY A 391 -16.82 8.03 10.85
N ARG A 392 -17.47 7.42 9.86
CA ARG A 392 -16.83 6.48 8.93
C ARG A 392 -16.04 7.24 7.86
N SER A 393 -14.86 6.73 7.52
CA SER A 393 -14.07 7.21 6.39
C SER A 393 -14.85 7.10 5.05
N PRO A 394 -14.61 8.01 4.08
CA PRO A 394 -15.15 7.91 2.73
C PRO A 394 -14.71 6.64 1.99
N ALA A 395 -13.47 6.17 2.23
CA ALA A 395 -12.97 4.92 1.70
C ALA A 395 -13.15 3.77 2.71
N ARG A 396 -13.43 2.57 2.20
CA ARG A 396 -13.79 1.39 3.01
C ARG A 396 -12.63 0.88 3.87
N ASP A 397 -11.44 0.91 3.32
CA ASP A 397 -10.17 0.38 3.83
C ASP A 397 -9.34 1.44 4.57
N VAL A 398 -9.83 2.67 4.66
CA VAL A 398 -9.18 3.76 5.39
C VAL A 398 -9.89 4.00 6.72
N SER A 399 -9.13 4.13 7.81
CA SER A 399 -9.65 4.56 9.11
C SER A 399 -9.37 6.05 9.34
N ASN A 400 -9.95 6.66 10.38
CA ASN A 400 -9.64 8.05 10.72
C ASN A 400 -8.17 8.23 11.20
N TRP A 401 -7.43 7.13 11.44
CA TRP A 401 -5.99 7.19 11.66
C TRP A 401 -5.19 7.57 10.40
N ILE A 402 -5.85 7.78 9.25
CA ILE A 402 -5.25 8.46 8.10
C ILE A 402 -4.66 9.83 8.47
N SER A 403 -5.07 10.43 9.59
CA SER A 403 -4.48 11.65 10.17
C SER A 403 -2.98 11.55 10.45
N MET A 404 -2.45 10.35 10.71
CA MET A 404 -1.00 10.13 10.92
C MET A 404 -0.25 9.75 9.64
N ASN A 405 -0.93 9.65 8.49
CA ASN A 405 -0.33 9.41 7.19
C ASN A 405 0.30 10.69 6.61
N ILE A 406 1.30 11.19 7.33
CA ILE A 406 2.03 12.44 7.09
C ILE A 406 3.20 12.23 6.13
N LEU A 407 3.70 13.31 5.52
CA LEU A 407 4.91 13.25 4.68
C LEU A 407 6.04 14.08 5.28
N MET A 408 7.16 13.43 5.58
CA MET A 408 8.40 14.11 5.99
C MET A 408 9.16 14.60 4.76
N LEU A 409 9.38 15.92 4.68
CA LEU A 409 10.22 16.55 3.65
C LEU A 409 11.70 16.47 4.03
N ASP A 410 12.00 16.53 5.33
CA ASP A 410 13.30 16.31 5.94
C ASP A 410 13.06 15.94 7.42
N GLU A 411 14.11 15.76 8.23
CA GLU A 411 14.00 15.40 9.66
C GLU A 411 13.25 16.43 10.54
N ARG A 412 12.99 17.63 10.02
CA ARG A 412 12.40 18.75 10.75
C ARG A 412 11.21 19.37 10.05
N THR A 413 10.90 19.01 8.82
CA THR A 413 9.79 19.58 8.05
C THR A 413 8.79 18.51 7.67
N VAL A 414 7.52 18.70 8.05
CA VAL A 414 6.46 17.73 7.82
C VAL A 414 5.22 18.39 7.21
N ILE A 415 4.56 17.67 6.29
CA ILE A 415 3.25 18.02 5.76
C ILE A 415 2.18 17.21 6.50
N VAL A 416 1.17 17.90 7.02
CA VAL A 416 0.05 17.34 7.80
C VAL A 416 -1.26 17.90 7.24
N GLU A 417 -2.34 17.12 7.35
CA GLU A 417 -3.65 17.57 6.85
C GLU A 417 -4.12 18.77 7.68
N GLN A 418 -4.62 19.80 7.01
CA GLN A 418 -4.82 21.11 7.61
C GLN A 418 -5.82 21.12 8.78
N ALA A 419 -6.85 20.28 8.74
CA ALA A 419 -7.83 20.18 9.81
C ALA A 419 -7.36 19.35 11.01
N GLU A 420 -6.32 18.51 10.85
CA GLU A 420 -5.78 17.65 11.92
C GLU A 420 -4.92 18.42 12.94
N THR A 421 -5.53 19.40 13.61
CA THR A 421 -4.85 20.26 14.59
C THR A 421 -4.13 19.50 15.71
N PRO A 422 -4.62 18.36 16.25
CA PRO A 422 -3.88 17.59 17.23
C PRO A 422 -2.57 17.02 16.68
N MET A 423 -2.58 16.53 15.43
CA MET A 423 -1.36 16.02 14.78
C MET A 423 -0.38 17.17 14.51
N ILE A 424 -0.87 18.33 14.07
CA ILE A 424 -0.05 19.54 13.88
C ILE A 424 0.63 19.93 15.20
N GLU A 425 -0.11 19.96 16.31
CA GLU A 425 0.43 20.29 17.63
C GLU A 425 1.46 19.26 18.11
N LEU A 426 1.18 17.96 17.92
CA LEU A 426 2.14 16.91 18.22
C LEU A 426 3.45 17.15 17.45
N MET A 427 3.39 17.29 16.13
CA MET A 427 4.59 17.45 15.30
C MET A 427 5.38 18.72 15.64
N ARG A 428 4.71 19.83 15.98
CA ARG A 428 5.36 21.04 16.52
C ARG A 428 6.06 20.77 17.85
N SER A 429 5.44 20.03 18.76
CA SER A 429 6.05 19.65 20.05
C SER A 429 7.29 18.78 19.89
N LEU A 430 7.38 18.01 18.79
CA LEU A 430 8.56 17.24 18.41
C LEU A 430 9.64 18.11 17.75
N GLY A 431 9.40 19.42 17.60
CA GLY A 431 10.33 20.38 17.01
C GLY A 431 10.34 20.39 15.49
N CYS A 432 9.22 20.04 14.85
CA CYS A 432 9.07 20.12 13.40
C CYS A 432 8.46 21.46 12.95
N GLU A 433 8.93 22.02 11.84
CA GLU A 433 8.16 22.91 10.98
C GLU A 433 7.01 22.08 10.38
N VAL A 434 5.78 22.47 10.71
CA VAL A 434 4.58 21.81 10.17
C VAL A 434 3.99 22.67 9.07
N ILE A 435 3.75 22.06 7.91
CA ILE A 435 3.09 22.65 6.75
C ILE A 435 1.68 22.04 6.67
N PRO A 436 0.64 22.78 7.10
CA PRO A 436 -0.74 22.33 6.93
C PRO A 436 -1.13 22.37 5.45
N CYS A 437 -1.75 21.31 4.95
CA CYS A 437 -2.23 21.24 3.56
C CYS A 437 -3.65 20.61 3.53
N PRO A 438 -4.64 21.23 2.86
CA PRO A 438 -5.92 20.57 2.61
C PRO A 438 -5.70 19.29 1.79
N PHE A 439 -6.22 18.16 2.26
CA PHE A 439 -6.04 16.88 1.56
C PHE A 439 -7.17 15.85 1.78
N ASP A 440 -8.20 16.23 2.53
CA ASP A 440 -9.24 15.31 2.99
C ASP A 440 -10.17 14.78 1.88
N ARG A 441 -10.15 15.39 0.71
CA ARG A 441 -10.93 14.95 -0.46
C ARG A 441 -10.29 13.77 -1.17
N VAL A 442 -8.98 13.62 -1.01
CA VAL A 442 -8.21 12.49 -1.55
C VAL A 442 -8.48 11.20 -0.77
N TYR A 443 -8.96 11.29 0.47
CA TYR A 443 -9.23 10.12 1.32
C TYR A 443 -10.21 9.11 0.72
N ALA A 444 -11.10 9.54 -0.18
CA ALA A 444 -11.99 8.65 -0.92
C ALA A 444 -11.23 7.67 -1.83
N PHE A 445 -9.97 7.96 -2.15
CA PHE A 445 -9.09 7.16 -3.02
C PHE A 445 -8.04 6.36 -2.23
N GLY A 446 -8.22 6.22 -0.91
CA GLY A 446 -7.49 5.23 -0.12
C GLY A 446 -6.26 5.74 0.65
N GLY A 447 -5.91 7.03 0.57
CA GLY A 447 -4.60 7.49 1.08
C GLY A 447 -4.53 8.92 1.62
N GLY A 448 -3.59 9.13 2.55
CA GLY A 448 -3.10 10.45 2.97
C GLY A 448 -1.84 10.83 2.18
N PHE A 449 -1.00 11.71 2.74
CA PHE A 449 0.18 12.21 2.01
C PHE A 449 1.21 11.13 1.72
N HIS A 450 1.46 10.21 2.65
CA HIS A 450 2.45 9.15 2.47
C HIS A 450 1.97 8.11 1.44
N CYS A 451 0.70 7.67 1.54
CA CYS A 451 0.12 6.75 0.55
C CYS A 451 0.09 7.38 -0.84
N CYS A 452 -0.30 8.66 -0.94
CA CYS A 452 -0.47 9.37 -2.21
C CYS A 452 0.85 9.82 -2.84
N THR A 453 2.00 9.42 -2.28
CA THR A 453 3.32 9.76 -2.81
C THR A 453 4.31 8.60 -2.83
N LEU A 454 5.31 8.73 -3.70
CA LEU A 454 6.49 7.87 -3.70
C LEU A 454 7.74 8.75 -3.78
N ASP A 455 8.54 8.77 -2.72
CA ASP A 455 9.81 9.49 -2.68
C ASP A 455 10.86 8.77 -3.54
N ILE A 456 11.18 9.39 -4.67
CA ILE A 456 12.12 8.86 -5.65
C ILE A 456 13.56 9.17 -5.24
N ARG A 457 13.78 10.37 -4.72
CA ARG A 457 15.11 10.83 -4.31
C ARG A 457 15.06 11.60 -3.01
N LYS A 458 15.84 11.15 -2.04
CA LYS A 458 16.17 11.86 -0.80
C LYS A 458 17.69 11.96 -0.65
N ASP A 459 18.18 13.10 -0.17
CA ASP A 459 19.62 13.33 0.03
C ASP A 459 20.09 12.63 1.29
N GLY A 460 20.57 11.39 1.14
CA GLY A 460 21.13 10.64 2.24
C GLY A 460 21.91 9.42 1.78
N ARG A 461 22.45 8.70 2.75
CA ARG A 461 23.24 7.49 2.53
C ARG A 461 22.59 6.30 3.24
N LEU A 462 22.94 5.10 2.82
CA LEU A 462 22.52 3.89 3.52
C LEU A 462 23.15 3.83 4.90
N GLU A 463 22.34 3.95 5.95
CA GLU A 463 22.75 3.85 7.35
C GLU A 463 22.02 2.71 8.08
N SER A 464 22.58 2.31 9.23
CA SER A 464 21.93 1.44 10.21
C SER A 464 21.46 2.31 11.37
N TYR A 465 20.15 2.32 11.62
CA TYR A 465 19.57 3.02 12.78
C TYR A 465 19.24 2.06 13.93
N PHE A 466 19.67 0.81 13.80
CA PHE A 466 19.49 -0.26 14.77
C PHE A 466 20.82 -1.01 15.03
N PRO A 467 21.85 -0.31 15.54
CA PRO A 467 23.21 -0.85 15.69
C PRO A 467 23.30 -2.10 16.58
N THR A 468 22.36 -2.31 17.50
CA THR A 468 22.28 -3.55 18.31
C THR A 468 22.12 -4.83 17.47
N LEU A 469 21.70 -4.70 16.20
CA LEU A 469 21.60 -5.79 15.24
C LEU A 469 22.87 -6.01 14.40
N ASP A 470 23.77 -5.02 14.34
CA ASP A 470 25.00 -5.09 13.54
C ASP A 470 26.06 -5.96 14.24
N ASP A 471 26.16 -5.84 15.57
CA ASP A 471 27.10 -6.62 16.39
C ASP A 471 26.81 -8.13 16.38
N ARG A 472 25.53 -8.52 16.25
CA ARG A 472 25.12 -9.93 16.16
C ARG A 472 25.68 -10.62 14.91
N ARG A 473 25.99 -9.85 13.85
CA ARG A 473 26.62 -10.35 12.62
C ARG A 473 28.10 -10.63 12.80
N VAL A 474 28.82 -9.74 13.48
CA VAL A 474 30.24 -9.92 13.78
C VAL A 474 30.44 -11.11 14.70
N GLY A 475 29.54 -11.32 15.68
CA GLY A 475 29.54 -12.48 16.56
C GLY A 475 29.29 -13.81 15.84
N ARG A 476 28.28 -13.89 14.96
CA ARG A 476 28.01 -15.11 14.16
C ARG A 476 29.10 -15.39 13.13
N SER A 477 29.64 -14.36 12.48
CA SER A 477 30.74 -14.53 11.51
C SER A 477 32.03 -14.96 12.21
N ARG A 478 32.33 -14.44 13.41
CA ARG A 478 33.43 -14.94 14.25
C ARG A 478 33.17 -16.35 14.79
N ALA A 479 31.94 -16.72 15.14
CA ALA A 479 31.60 -18.08 15.58
C ALA A 479 31.75 -19.11 14.44
N LEU A 480 31.31 -18.75 13.23
CA LEU A 480 31.50 -19.55 12.02
C LEU A 480 32.97 -19.64 11.61
N ALA A 481 33.74 -18.55 11.74
CA ALA A 481 35.18 -18.52 11.45
C ALA A 481 36.03 -19.20 12.54
N SER A 482 35.53 -19.33 13.77
CA SER A 482 36.24 -19.99 14.90
C SER A 482 35.87 -21.46 15.09
N GLY A 483 35.07 -22.04 14.20
CA GLY A 483 34.78 -23.49 14.18
C GLY A 483 33.99 -24.00 15.40
N ARG A 484 33.43 -23.13 16.24
CA ARG A 484 32.61 -23.57 17.39
C ARG A 484 31.15 -23.72 16.98
N VAL A 485 30.86 -24.76 16.22
CA VAL A 485 29.50 -25.30 16.12
C VAL A 485 29.35 -26.30 17.27
N HIS A 486 28.70 -25.89 18.36
CA HIS A 486 28.15 -26.87 19.29
C HIS A 486 26.98 -27.56 18.60
N GLN A 487 27.26 -28.72 18.01
CA GLN A 487 26.23 -29.75 17.81
C GLN A 487 25.75 -30.16 19.20
N ASN A 488 24.49 -29.89 19.51
CA ASN A 488 23.67 -30.66 20.45
C ASN A 488 22.25 -30.12 20.41
N VAL A 489 21.40 -30.72 19.57
CA VAL A 489 20.04 -31.07 19.97
C VAL A 489 19.69 -32.38 19.26
N CYS A 490 19.70 -33.46 20.02
CA CYS A 490 19.12 -34.74 19.64
C CYS A 490 17.62 -34.56 19.40
N PHE A 491 17.15 -35.01 18.24
CA PHE A 491 15.74 -35.39 18.06
C PHE A 491 15.55 -36.71 18.80
N ASP A 492 14.96 -36.66 20.00
CA ASP A 492 14.44 -37.88 20.60
C ASP A 492 13.03 -38.16 20.07
N LYS A 493 12.85 -39.41 19.68
CA LYS A 493 11.66 -39.96 19.04
C LYS A 493 10.77 -40.59 20.12
N ARG A 494 9.56 -40.01 20.29
CA ARG A 494 8.27 -40.73 20.42
C ARG A 494 8.05 -41.63 21.66
N PRO A 495 6.83 -42.15 21.92
CA PRO A 495 5.61 -42.25 21.09
C PRO A 495 4.63 -41.08 21.19
#